data_AF-A0A3B3IM83-F1
#
_entry.id   AF-A0A3B3IM83-F1
#
_cell.length_a   1.000
_cell.length_b   1.000
_cell.length_c   1.000
_cell.angle_alpha   90.00
_cell.angle_beta   90.00
_cell.angle_gamma   90.00
#
_symmetry.space_group_name_H-M   'P 1'
#
loop_
_entity.id
_entity.type
_entity.pdbx_description
1 polymer ?
#
loop_
_entity_poly.entity_id
_entity_poly.type
_entity_poly.pdbx_seq_one_letter_code
_entity_poly.pdbx_strand_id
1 'polypeptide(L)'
;DVLFVSRGLSDVAEADSECSMIRDIIAAVDLTVNNYEKCQELQEVLARLDIKSFAKLKNGKVFRKQDLHSKHRNLQHKGLVFWKTATGRLKDTLALLLTDVLVFLQEKDQRFIFASVDQKPPVIPLQKLIVREVANEERGMFLISASSAGPEMYEVHTTTREERNAWMKHIRQAVERCVRTSRRPCLFSFFV
;
A
#
# COMPACT_ATOMS: atom_id res chain seq x y z
N ASP A 1 35.18 -16.28 44.62
CA ASP A 1 34.43 -15.07 44.25
C ASP A 1 34.45 -14.70 42.76
N VAL A 2 35.59 -14.66 42.06
CA VAL A 2 35.64 -14.30 40.61
C VAL A 2 34.88 -15.29 39.69
N LEU A 3 34.92 -16.59 39.99
CA LEU A 3 34.21 -17.64 39.24
C LEU A 3 32.68 -17.54 39.34
N PHE A 4 32.14 -17.05 40.46
CA PHE A 4 30.70 -16.87 40.66
C PHE A 4 30.16 -15.70 39.83
N VAL A 5 30.91 -14.60 39.78
CA VAL A 5 30.57 -13.42 38.96
C VAL A 5 30.62 -13.75 37.46
N SER A 6 31.61 -14.55 37.04
CA SER A 6 31.75 -15.00 35.64
C SER A 6 30.56 -15.85 35.18
N ARG A 7 30.10 -16.76 36.04
CA ARG A 7 28.93 -17.63 35.80
C ARG A 7 27.62 -16.82 35.78
N GLY A 8 27.46 -15.88 36.72
CA GLY A 8 26.29 -14.99 36.73
C GLY A 8 26.20 -14.09 35.48
N LEU A 9 27.33 -13.65 34.92
CA LEU A 9 27.36 -12.85 33.69
C LEU A 9 27.06 -13.69 32.43
N SER A 10 27.49 -14.96 32.38
CA SER A 10 27.13 -15.87 31.28
C SER A 10 25.65 -16.21 31.28
N ASP A 11 25.08 -16.47 32.46
CA ASP A 11 23.67 -16.87 32.61
C ASP A 11 22.73 -15.70 32.25
N VAL A 12 23.11 -14.45 32.57
CA VAL A 12 22.35 -13.24 32.18
C VAL A 12 22.43 -12.97 30.67
N ALA A 13 23.59 -13.18 30.05
CA ALA A 13 23.74 -13.01 28.60
C ALA A 13 22.98 -14.07 27.79
N GLU A 14 22.93 -15.30 28.30
CA GLU A 14 22.16 -16.40 27.70
C GLU A 14 20.65 -16.14 27.83
N ALA A 15 20.18 -15.67 29.00
CA ALA A 15 18.79 -15.27 29.20
C ALA A 15 18.36 -14.07 28.32
N ASP A 16 19.24 -13.09 28.10
CA ASP A 16 18.99 -11.95 27.19
C ASP A 16 18.89 -12.41 25.73
N SER A 17 19.71 -13.38 25.32
CA SER A 17 19.67 -14.01 24.00
C SER A 17 18.38 -14.81 23.79
N GLU A 18 17.97 -15.62 24.78
CA GLU A 18 16.71 -16.36 24.76
C GLU A 18 15.49 -15.42 24.70
N CYS A 19 15.49 -14.35 25.48
CA CYS A 19 14.45 -13.31 25.42
C CYS A 19 14.41 -12.62 24.06
N SER A 20 15.54 -12.41 23.40
CA SER A 20 15.58 -11.85 22.06
C SER A 20 14.92 -12.79 21.04
N MET A 21 15.25 -14.08 21.10
CA MET A 21 14.66 -15.07 20.20
C MET A 21 13.14 -15.15 20.34
N ILE A 22 12.62 -15.14 21.57
CA ILE A 22 11.17 -15.14 21.81
C ILE A 22 10.51 -13.88 21.24
N ARG A 23 11.13 -12.70 21.43
CA ARG A 23 10.63 -11.44 20.83
C ARG A 23 10.61 -11.49 19.31
N ASP A 24 11.65 -12.04 18.69
CA ASP A 24 11.74 -12.18 17.24
C ASP A 24 10.68 -13.14 16.69
N ILE A 25 10.42 -14.24 17.39
CA ILE A 25 9.34 -15.18 17.05
C ILE A 25 7.98 -14.49 17.13
N ILE A 26 7.70 -13.77 18.21
CA ILE A 26 6.42 -13.04 18.36
C ILE A 26 6.26 -12.03 17.23
N ALA A 27 7.29 -11.22 16.94
CA ALA A 27 7.26 -10.26 15.84
C ALA A 27 7.04 -10.93 14.47
N ALA A 28 7.62 -12.12 14.25
CA ALA A 28 7.41 -12.89 13.02
C ALA A 28 5.99 -13.44 12.90
N VAL A 29 5.41 -13.90 14.02
CA VAL A 29 4.00 -14.34 14.08
C VAL A 29 3.07 -13.16 13.82
N ASP A 30 3.26 -12.03 14.49
CA ASP A 30 2.45 -10.82 14.29
C ASP A 30 2.47 -10.34 12.84
N LEU A 31 3.66 -10.35 12.21
CA LEU A 31 3.80 -10.03 10.80
C LEU A 31 3.02 -11.01 9.91
N THR A 32 3.08 -12.30 10.21
CA THR A 32 2.40 -13.36 9.45
C THR A 32 0.88 -13.24 9.57
N VAL A 33 0.36 -12.99 10.78
CA VAL A 33 -1.07 -12.76 11.02
C VAL A 33 -1.54 -11.53 10.26
N ASN A 34 -0.84 -10.40 10.39
CA ASN A 34 -1.19 -9.17 9.67
C ASN A 34 -1.17 -9.38 8.14
N ASN A 35 -0.22 -10.15 7.60
CA ASN A 35 -0.20 -10.48 6.17
C ASN A 35 -1.41 -11.33 5.77
N TYR A 36 -1.80 -12.30 6.60
CA TYR A 36 -2.97 -13.14 6.35
C TYR A 36 -4.26 -12.31 6.35
N GLU A 37 -4.46 -11.45 7.35
CA GLU A 37 -5.60 -10.54 7.42
C GLU A 37 -5.68 -9.62 6.20
N LYS A 38 -4.55 -9.04 5.77
CA LYS A 38 -4.49 -8.19 4.57
C LYS A 38 -4.78 -8.97 3.29
N CYS A 39 -4.34 -10.22 3.21
CA CYS A 39 -4.68 -11.11 2.09
C CYS A 39 -6.19 -11.39 2.06
N GLN A 40 -6.79 -11.75 3.20
CA GLN A 40 -8.24 -11.99 3.29
C GLN A 40 -9.04 -10.74 2.92
N GLU A 41 -8.64 -9.58 3.46
CA GLU A 41 -9.25 -8.28 3.17
C GLU A 41 -9.23 -7.96 1.66
N LEU A 42 -8.12 -8.25 0.98
CA LEU A 42 -8.02 -8.09 -0.47
C LEU A 42 -8.95 -9.06 -1.21
N GLN A 43 -9.03 -10.33 -0.77
CA GLN A 43 -9.89 -11.34 -1.40
C GLN A 43 -11.37 -10.97 -1.31
N GLU A 44 -11.83 -10.39 -0.20
CA GLU A 44 -13.20 -9.89 -0.05
C GLU A 44 -13.52 -8.77 -1.06
N VAL A 45 -12.58 -7.85 -1.26
CA VAL A 45 -12.73 -6.80 -2.27
C VAL A 45 -12.74 -7.39 -3.68
N LEU A 46 -11.84 -8.34 -3.97
CA LEU A 46 -11.79 -9.01 -5.25
C LEU A 46 -13.06 -9.81 -5.54
N ALA A 47 -13.66 -10.46 -4.54
CA ALA A 47 -14.91 -11.19 -4.69
C ALA A 47 -16.05 -10.27 -5.19
N ARG A 48 -16.08 -9.02 -4.70
CA ARG A 48 -17.05 -8.00 -5.11
C ARG A 48 -16.66 -7.22 -6.37
N LEU A 49 -15.41 -7.27 -6.81
CA LEU A 49 -14.93 -6.61 -8.02
C LEU A 49 -15.49 -7.28 -9.29
N ASP A 50 -16.17 -6.49 -10.12
CA ASP A 50 -16.73 -6.95 -11.40
C ASP A 50 -15.61 -7.41 -12.34
N ILE A 51 -15.75 -8.63 -12.86
CA ILE A 51 -14.81 -9.28 -13.78
C ILE A 51 -14.71 -8.51 -15.11
N LYS A 52 -15.77 -7.84 -15.53
CA LYS A 52 -15.78 -7.04 -16.78
C LYS A 52 -15.12 -5.67 -16.59
N SER A 53 -14.87 -5.24 -15.36
CA SER A 53 -14.26 -3.95 -15.08
C SER A 53 -12.77 -3.97 -15.41
N PHE A 54 -12.30 -2.90 -16.02
CA PHE A 54 -10.88 -2.69 -16.33
C PHE A 54 -10.51 -1.22 -16.17
N ALA A 55 -9.23 -0.97 -15.95
CA ALA A 55 -8.62 0.35 -15.97
C ALA A 55 -7.62 0.44 -17.11
N LYS A 56 -7.66 1.53 -17.88
CA LYS A 56 -6.63 1.83 -18.89
C LYS A 56 -5.56 2.70 -18.24
N LEU A 57 -4.34 2.19 -18.19
CA LEU A 57 -3.20 2.92 -17.66
C LEU A 57 -2.68 3.94 -18.67
N LYS A 58 -1.92 4.92 -18.18
CA LYS A 58 -1.22 5.93 -19.00
C LYS A 58 -0.36 5.36 -20.12
N ASN A 59 0.27 4.21 -19.88
CA ASN A 59 1.11 3.52 -20.86
C ASN A 59 0.31 2.66 -21.85
N GLY A 60 -1.02 2.78 -21.89
CA GLY A 60 -1.91 2.03 -22.76
C GLY A 60 -2.21 0.60 -22.29
N LYS A 61 -1.54 0.10 -21.25
CA LYS A 61 -1.81 -1.24 -20.71
C LYS A 61 -3.19 -1.27 -20.05
N VAL A 62 -3.86 -2.40 -20.18
CA VAL A 62 -5.14 -2.68 -19.52
C VAL A 62 -4.87 -3.41 -18.22
N PHE A 63 -5.50 -2.95 -17.15
CA PHE A 63 -5.41 -3.51 -15.82
C PHE A 63 -6.78 -4.03 -15.40
N ARG A 64 -6.84 -5.27 -14.90
CA ARG A 64 -8.06 -6.02 -14.59
C ARG A 64 -7.98 -6.62 -13.19
N LYS A 65 -9.08 -7.25 -12.77
CA LYS A 65 -9.16 -8.04 -11.53
C LYS A 65 -8.03 -9.06 -11.39
N GLN A 66 -7.63 -9.74 -12.47
CA GLN A 66 -6.56 -10.74 -12.44
C GLN A 66 -5.20 -10.13 -12.08
N ASP A 67 -4.93 -8.89 -12.49
CA ASP A 67 -3.68 -8.21 -12.17
C ASP A 67 -3.57 -7.91 -10.67
N LEU A 68 -4.69 -7.71 -9.97
CA LEU A 68 -4.71 -7.54 -8.51
C LEU A 68 -4.39 -8.83 -7.76
N HIS A 69 -4.66 -9.99 -8.35
CA HIS A 69 -4.43 -11.31 -7.75
C HIS A 69 -3.00 -11.84 -8.00
N SER A 70 -2.05 -10.98 -8.39
CA SER A 70 -0.66 -11.39 -8.61
C SER A 70 0.04 -11.78 -7.29
N LYS A 71 0.85 -12.85 -7.31
CA LYS A 71 1.60 -13.37 -6.15
C LYS A 71 2.52 -12.34 -5.48
N HIS A 72 2.88 -11.27 -6.18
CA HIS A 72 3.79 -10.23 -5.70
C HIS A 72 3.06 -8.99 -5.16
N ARG A 73 1.73 -9.02 -5.10
CA ARG A 73 0.91 -7.87 -4.75
C ARG A 73 0.12 -8.11 -3.47
N ASN A 74 0.58 -7.48 -2.39
CA ASN A 74 -0.07 -7.56 -1.08
C ASN A 74 -0.73 -6.22 -0.74
N LEU A 75 -1.90 -6.26 -0.13
CA LEU A 75 -2.58 -5.09 0.40
C LEU A 75 -1.78 -4.53 1.59
N GLN A 76 -1.45 -3.24 1.54
CA GLN A 76 -0.76 -2.52 2.61
C GLN A 76 -1.75 -1.66 3.41
N HIS A 77 -2.69 -1.01 2.73
CA HIS A 77 -3.70 -0.16 3.37
C HIS A 77 -4.97 -0.12 2.52
N LYS A 78 -6.13 -0.08 3.18
CA LYS A 78 -7.46 0.04 2.57
C LYS A 78 -8.24 1.09 3.33
N GLY A 79 -9.03 1.88 2.60
CA GLY A 79 -9.95 2.82 3.22
C GLY A 79 -10.78 3.56 2.20
N LEU A 80 -11.89 4.15 2.66
CA LEU A 80 -12.70 5.05 1.85
C LEU A 80 -12.01 6.42 1.80
N VAL A 81 -12.03 7.01 0.61
CA VAL A 81 -11.51 8.34 0.33
C VAL A 81 -12.45 9.05 -0.65
N PHE A 82 -12.31 10.36 -0.75
CA PHE A 82 -13.11 11.18 -1.65
C PHE A 82 -12.24 11.75 -2.75
N TRP A 83 -12.45 11.27 -3.99
CA TRP A 83 -11.73 11.81 -5.14
C TRP A 83 -12.43 13.09 -5.60
N LYS A 84 -11.73 14.23 -5.50
CA LYS A 84 -12.22 15.51 -6.00
C LYS A 84 -12.10 15.62 -7.52
N THR A 85 -13.22 15.91 -8.17
CA THR A 85 -13.31 16.14 -9.61
C THR A 85 -12.84 17.54 -9.99
N ALA A 86 -12.57 17.77 -11.27
CA ALA A 86 -12.30 19.09 -11.83
C ALA A 86 -13.45 20.09 -11.61
N THR A 87 -14.67 19.60 -11.40
CA THR A 87 -15.84 20.43 -11.03
C THR A 87 -15.94 20.73 -9.53
N GLY A 88 -14.98 20.26 -8.72
CA GLY A 88 -14.94 20.44 -7.28
C GLY A 88 -15.80 19.46 -6.48
N ARG A 89 -16.49 18.50 -7.14
CA ARG A 89 -17.32 17.51 -6.46
C ARG A 89 -16.46 16.40 -5.87
N LEU A 90 -16.86 15.92 -4.70
CA LEU A 90 -16.23 14.78 -4.04
C LEU A 90 -16.96 13.49 -4.42
N LYS A 91 -16.21 12.48 -4.87
CA LYS A 91 -16.72 11.14 -5.19
C LYS A 91 -16.19 10.09 -4.22
N ASP A 92 -17.11 9.36 -3.59
CA ASP A 92 -16.78 8.24 -2.72
C ASP A 92 -16.06 7.14 -3.50
N THR A 93 -14.88 6.80 -3.03
CA THR A 93 -13.98 5.88 -3.71
C THR A 93 -13.28 5.01 -2.67
N LEU A 94 -13.28 3.70 -2.85
CA LEU A 94 -12.46 2.78 -2.08
C LEU A 94 -11.04 2.80 -2.64
N ALA A 95 -10.07 3.19 -1.80
CA ALA A 95 -8.66 3.14 -2.13
C ALA A 95 -8.01 1.88 -1.57
N LEU A 96 -7.20 1.22 -2.41
CA LEU A 96 -6.36 0.09 -2.06
C LEU A 96 -4.91 0.45 -2.35
N LEU A 97 -4.10 0.59 -1.31
CA LEU A 97 -2.65 0.70 -1.44
C LEU A 97 -2.07 -0.71 -1.42
N LEU A 98 -1.52 -1.15 -2.54
CA LEU A 98 -0.79 -2.41 -2.65
C LEU A 98 0.72 -2.15 -2.67
N THR A 99 1.53 -3.20 -2.79
CA THR A 99 3.00 -3.12 -2.73
C THR A 99 3.63 -2.28 -3.83
N ASP A 100 3.01 -2.20 -5.01
CA ASP A 100 3.54 -1.56 -6.21
C ASP A 100 2.57 -0.58 -6.88
N VAL A 101 1.28 -0.60 -6.53
CA VAL A 101 0.23 0.25 -7.10
C VAL A 101 -0.74 0.76 -6.04
N LEU A 102 -1.31 1.94 -6.29
CA LEU A 102 -2.48 2.49 -5.59
C LEU A 102 -3.69 2.40 -6.52
N VAL A 103 -4.78 1.81 -6.05
CA VAL A 103 -5.97 1.49 -6.87
C VAL A 103 -7.20 2.14 -6.28
N PHE A 104 -8.01 2.73 -7.14
CA PHE A 104 -9.27 3.37 -6.80
C PHE A 104 -10.43 2.59 -7.40
N LEU A 105 -11.35 2.16 -6.54
CA LEU A 105 -12.57 1.47 -6.90
C LEU A 105 -13.77 2.32 -6.48
N GLN A 106 -14.85 2.26 -7.24
CA GLN A 106 -16.13 2.84 -6.87
C GLN A 106 -17.17 1.73 -6.77
N GLU A 107 -18.13 1.90 -5.87
CA GLU A 107 -19.25 0.98 -5.76
C GLU A 107 -20.31 1.31 -6.81
N LYS A 108 -20.79 0.29 -7.51
CA LYS A 108 -21.86 0.37 -8.49
C LYS A 108 -22.65 -0.93 -8.47
N ASP A 109 -23.96 -0.84 -8.25
CA ASP A 109 -24.86 -2.00 -8.23
C ASP A 109 -24.38 -3.11 -7.26
N GLN A 110 -23.97 -2.72 -6.04
CA GLN A 110 -23.41 -3.58 -4.97
C GLN A 110 -22.07 -4.27 -5.32
N ARG A 111 -21.49 -3.98 -6.48
CA ARG A 111 -20.18 -4.48 -6.92
C ARG A 111 -19.16 -3.35 -6.95
N PHE A 112 -17.89 -3.71 -6.86
CA PHE A 112 -16.83 -2.74 -7.15
C PHE A 112 -16.52 -2.73 -8.65
N ILE A 113 -16.23 -1.54 -9.15
CA ILE A 113 -15.63 -1.31 -10.47
C ILE A 113 -14.46 -0.35 -10.33
N PHE A 114 -13.50 -0.39 -11.25
CA PHE A 114 -12.45 0.63 -11.29
C PHE A 114 -13.07 2.03 -11.41
N ALA A 115 -12.59 2.97 -10.60
CA ALA A 115 -13.15 4.31 -10.54
C ALA A 115 -13.04 5.03 -11.90
N SER A 116 -14.06 5.83 -12.24
CA SER A 116 -14.07 6.63 -13.46
C SER A 116 -14.30 8.10 -13.11
N VAL A 117 -13.20 8.84 -12.97
CA VAL A 117 -13.19 10.24 -12.57
C VAL A 117 -12.27 11.05 -13.50
N ASP A 118 -12.80 12.09 -14.13
CA ASP A 118 -12.09 13.02 -15.03
C ASP A 118 -11.20 12.36 -16.10
N GLN A 119 -11.55 11.15 -16.54
CA GLN A 119 -10.76 10.33 -17.47
C GLN A 119 -9.33 10.02 -16.99
N LYS A 120 -9.04 10.21 -15.70
CA LYS A 120 -7.75 9.86 -15.09
C LYS A 120 -7.71 8.36 -14.79
N PRO A 121 -6.58 7.68 -15.02
CA PRO A 121 -6.43 6.28 -14.67
C PRO A 121 -6.65 6.06 -13.17
N PRO A 122 -7.53 5.12 -12.77
CA PRO A 122 -7.80 4.81 -11.36
C PRO A 122 -6.74 3.90 -10.73
N VAL A 123 -5.70 3.55 -11.47
CA VAL A 123 -4.59 2.73 -10.98
C VAL A 123 -3.30 3.51 -11.20
N ILE A 124 -2.63 3.82 -10.10
CA ILE A 124 -1.45 4.66 -10.06
C ILE A 124 -0.25 3.80 -9.64
N PRO A 125 0.75 3.60 -10.51
CA PRO A 125 2.01 2.98 -10.11
C PRO A 125 2.69 3.80 -9.00
N LEU A 126 3.21 3.13 -7.98
CA LEU A 126 3.93 3.81 -6.89
C LEU A 126 5.30 4.32 -7.34
N GLN A 127 5.84 3.78 -8.44
CA GLN A 127 7.10 4.23 -9.01
C GLN A 127 6.98 5.71 -9.41
N LYS A 128 7.74 6.58 -8.74
CA LYS A 128 7.71 8.04 -8.91
C LYS A 128 6.38 8.70 -8.50
N LEU A 129 5.60 8.07 -7.62
CA LEU A 129 4.45 8.72 -7.00
C LEU A 129 4.92 9.67 -5.88
N ILE A 130 4.44 10.91 -5.91
CA ILE A 130 4.71 11.90 -4.88
C ILE A 130 3.39 12.22 -4.19
N VAL A 131 3.39 12.22 -2.85
CA VAL A 131 2.25 12.66 -2.04
C VAL A 131 2.56 13.96 -1.31
N ARG A 132 1.62 14.90 -1.36
CA ARG A 132 1.73 16.25 -0.76
C ARG A 132 0.44 16.62 -0.04
N GLU A 133 0.57 17.52 0.93
CA GLU A 133 -0.57 18.09 1.64
C GLU A 133 -1.25 19.17 0.78
N VAL A 134 -2.56 19.37 0.98
CA VAL A 134 -3.25 20.55 0.45
C VAL A 134 -3.17 21.66 1.49
N ALA A 135 -2.60 22.81 1.12
CA ALA A 135 -2.25 23.86 2.08
C ALA A 135 -3.43 24.41 2.91
N ASN A 136 -4.61 24.53 2.30
CA ASN A 136 -5.81 25.10 2.94
C ASN A 136 -6.91 24.05 3.16
N GLU A 137 -6.57 22.76 3.14
CA GLU A 137 -7.53 21.68 3.37
C GLU A 137 -6.84 20.54 4.10
N GLU A 138 -7.07 20.46 5.41
CA GLU A 138 -6.35 19.55 6.28
C GLU A 138 -6.66 18.07 6.04
N ARG A 139 -7.80 17.78 5.40
CA ARG A 139 -8.21 16.42 5.01
C ARG A 139 -7.79 16.06 3.58
N GLY A 140 -7.20 17.01 2.86
CA GLY A 140 -6.81 16.87 1.46
C GLY A 140 -5.35 16.47 1.29
N MET A 141 -5.10 15.64 0.29
CA MET A 141 -3.76 15.34 -0.22
C MET A 141 -3.74 15.34 -1.74
N PHE A 142 -2.61 15.79 -2.31
CA PHE A 142 -2.30 15.63 -3.72
C PHE A 142 -1.46 14.38 -3.94
N LEU A 143 -1.83 13.59 -4.94
CA LEU A 143 -1.04 12.50 -5.48
C LEU A 143 -0.54 12.92 -6.86
N ILE A 144 0.78 12.90 -7.07
CA ILE A 144 1.41 13.33 -8.32
C ILE A 144 2.14 12.12 -8.90
N SER A 145 1.59 11.56 -9.97
CA SER A 145 2.15 10.41 -10.67
C SER A 145 3.00 10.89 -11.84
N ALA A 146 4.32 10.69 -11.77
CA ALA A 146 5.21 11.04 -12.87
C ALA A 146 5.33 9.87 -13.86
N SER A 147 4.83 10.06 -15.07
CA SER A 147 4.91 9.09 -16.17
C SER A 147 5.61 9.68 -17.40
N SER A 148 6.05 8.83 -18.34
CA SER A 148 6.63 9.28 -19.62
C SER A 148 5.64 10.05 -20.49
N ALA A 149 4.33 9.83 -20.30
CA ALA A 149 3.25 10.56 -20.98
C ALA A 149 2.87 11.87 -20.25
N GLY A 150 3.68 12.31 -19.28
CA GLY A 150 3.45 13.51 -18.48
C GLY A 150 2.93 13.23 -17.06
N PRO A 151 3.08 14.20 -16.15
CA PRO A 151 2.61 14.06 -14.78
C PRO A 151 1.09 14.12 -14.67
N GLU A 152 0.52 13.34 -13.76
CA GLU A 152 -0.89 13.46 -13.35
C GLU A 152 -1.00 13.88 -11.91
N MET A 153 -1.91 14.80 -11.65
CA MET A 153 -2.24 15.25 -10.29
C MET A 153 -3.65 14.82 -9.93
N TYR A 154 -3.78 14.15 -8.79
CA TYR A 154 -5.03 13.70 -8.20
C TYR A 154 -5.21 14.45 -6.88
N GLU A 155 -6.41 14.96 -6.62
CA GLU A 155 -6.76 15.54 -5.33
C GLU A 155 -7.71 14.58 -4.62
N VAL A 156 -7.27 14.05 -3.48
CA VAL A 156 -7.98 13.03 -2.71
C VAL A 156 -8.14 13.55 -1.28
N HIS A 157 -9.35 13.40 -0.75
CA HIS A 157 -9.70 13.83 0.59
C HIS A 157 -10.07 12.62 1.45
N THR A 158 -9.95 12.75 2.77
CA THR A 158 -10.37 11.76 3.76
C THR A 158 -11.44 12.35 4.68
N THR A 159 -11.95 11.55 5.63
CA THR A 159 -12.96 12.04 6.59
C THR A 159 -12.32 12.96 7.63
N THR A 160 -11.12 12.61 8.08
CA THR A 160 -10.38 13.34 9.13
C THR A 160 -8.94 13.64 8.70
N ARG A 161 -8.30 14.60 9.37
CA ARG A 161 -6.89 14.93 9.16
C ARG A 161 -5.98 13.75 9.53
N GLU A 162 -6.35 13.00 10.56
CA GLU A 162 -5.63 11.83 11.05
C GLU A 162 -5.59 10.74 9.99
N GLU A 163 -6.72 10.47 9.34
CA GLU A 163 -6.80 9.54 8.21
C GLU A 163 -5.92 10.01 7.05
N ARG A 164 -5.96 11.31 6.69
CA ARG A 164 -5.10 11.87 5.65
C ARG A 164 -3.63 11.65 5.99
N ASN A 165 -3.22 11.91 7.23
CA ASN A 165 -1.85 11.71 7.71
C ASN A 165 -1.42 10.24 7.65
N ALA A 166 -2.30 9.32 8.05
CA ALA A 166 -2.07 7.88 7.95
C ALA A 166 -1.88 7.45 6.50
N TRP A 167 -2.76 7.88 5.59
CA TRP A 167 -2.64 7.62 4.15
C TRP A 167 -1.32 8.12 3.58
N MET A 168 -0.95 9.38 3.84
CA MET A 168 0.32 9.93 3.38
C MET A 168 1.51 9.13 3.90
N LYS A 169 1.50 8.72 5.18
CA LYS A 169 2.56 7.91 5.79
C LYS A 169 2.68 6.55 5.09
N HIS A 170 1.56 5.84 4.92
CA HIS A 170 1.53 4.55 4.26
C HIS A 170 1.99 4.63 2.80
N ILE A 171 1.53 5.64 2.05
CA ILE A 171 1.94 5.85 0.65
C ILE A 171 3.45 6.11 0.57
N ARG A 172 3.99 7.02 1.40
CA ARG A 172 5.44 7.33 1.41
C ARG A 172 6.26 6.07 1.69
N GLN A 173 5.87 5.29 2.70
CA GLN A 173 6.55 4.04 3.05
C GLN A 173 6.49 3.01 1.91
N ALA A 174 5.33 2.87 1.26
CA ALA A 174 5.16 1.94 0.14
C ALA A 174 5.99 2.36 -1.09
N VAL A 175 6.03 3.67 -1.42
CA VAL A 175 6.85 4.22 -2.49
C VAL A 175 8.35 3.95 -2.23
N GLU A 176 8.82 4.20 -1.02
CA GLU A 176 10.21 3.94 -0.63
C GLU A 176 10.59 2.47 -0.77
N ARG A 177 9.74 1.57 -0.27
CA ARG A 177 9.92 0.11 -0.41
C ARG A 177 9.93 -0.33 -1.88
N CYS A 178 9.02 0.19 -2.70
CA CYS A 178 8.91 -0.11 -4.12
C CYS A 178 10.18 0.30 -4.90
N VAL A 179 10.72 1.49 -4.61
CA VAL A 179 11.97 1.97 -5.22
C VAL A 179 13.16 1.10 -4.81
N ARG A 180 13.24 0.69 -3.54
CA ARG A 180 14.30 -0.20 -3.06
C ARG A 180 14.28 -1.56 -3.76
N THR A 181 13.10 -2.15 -3.96
CA THR A 181 12.96 -3.42 -4.69
C THR A 181 13.32 -3.28 -6.16
N SER A 182 12.94 -2.17 -6.80
CA SER A 182 13.29 -1.91 -8.22
C SER A 182 14.78 -1.66 -8.44
N ARG A 183 15.50 -1.19 -7.41
CA ARG A 183 16.96 -0.98 -7.43
C ARG A 183 17.78 -2.21 -7.06
N ARG A 184 17.15 -3.27 -6.56
CA ARG A 184 17.78 -4.59 -6.48
C ARG A 184 17.48 -5.31 -7.80
N PRO A 185 18.39 -5.35 -8.79
CA PRO A 185 18.28 -6.38 -9.81
C PRO A 185 18.20 -7.71 -9.05
N CYS A 186 17.35 -8.63 -9.51
CA CYS A 186 17.13 -9.93 -8.91
C CYS A 186 18.46 -10.69 -8.71
N LEU A 187 19.18 -10.45 -7.61
CA LEU A 187 20.39 -11.18 -7.24
C LEU A 187 20.06 -12.59 -6.70
N PHE A 188 18.78 -12.96 -6.69
CA PHE A 188 18.31 -14.31 -6.35
C PHE A 188 17.89 -15.15 -7.57
N SER A 189 18.25 -14.73 -8.80
CA SER A 189 18.10 -15.60 -10.00
C SER A 189 19.41 -16.22 -10.50
N PHE A 190 20.51 -16.11 -9.73
CA PHE A 190 21.77 -16.81 -9.99
C PHE A 190 22.14 -17.67 -8.78
N PHE A 191 21.33 -18.68 -8.49
CA PHE A 191 21.79 -19.93 -7.89
C PHE A 191 20.82 -21.02 -8.40
N VAL A 192 21.10 -21.48 -9.62
CA VAL A 192 20.85 -22.85 -10.05
C VAL A 192 22.15 -23.59 -9.82
#